data_AF-A0A9W6G6U2-F1
#
_entry.id   AF-A0A9W6G6U2-F1
#
_cell.length_a   1.000
_cell.length_b   1.000
_cell.length_c   1.000
_cell.angle_alpha   90.00
_cell.angle_beta   90.00
_cell.angle_gamma   90.00
#
_symmetry.space_group_name_H-M   'P 1'
#
loop_
_entity.id
_entity.type
_entity.pdbx_description
1 polymer ?
#
loop_
_entity_poly.entity_id
_entity_poly.type
_entity_poly.pdbx_seq_one_letter_code
_entity_poly.pdbx_strand_id
1 'polypeptide(L)'
;MRLFVDVADVTDTPERTVDAFLDALLGQRDAEAAATWLCADKADSDLSEAVAALSFLDGPGDFHWGEVEETGRSVGAATVTAEIRVGGGDDAFSHPATWEFALVAEEGEPQWLICGITAE
;
A
#
# COMPACT_ATOMS: atom_id res chain seq x y z
N MET A 1 23.26 23.03 -14.13
CA MET A 1 21.89 23.12 -13.62
C MET A 1 21.58 21.76 -13.02
N ARG A 2 21.54 21.65 -11.69
CA ARG A 2 21.22 20.40 -10.99
C ARG A 2 19.72 20.45 -10.71
N LEU A 3 18.95 19.61 -11.39
CA LEU A 3 17.52 19.41 -11.10
C LEU A 3 17.47 18.62 -9.79
N PHE A 4 17.33 19.34 -8.68
CA PHE A 4 16.88 18.74 -7.45
C PHE A 4 15.37 18.67 -7.59
N VAL A 5 14.81 17.46 -7.63
CA VAL A 5 13.39 17.27 -7.39
C VAL A 5 13.10 17.92 -6.04
N ASP A 6 12.31 18.98 -6.04
CA ASP A 6 11.80 19.61 -4.82
C ASP A 6 10.76 18.65 -4.23
N VAL A 7 11.24 17.63 -3.49
CA VAL A 7 10.45 16.70 -2.66
C VAL A 7 9.60 17.47 -1.61
N ALA A 8 9.83 18.78 -1.45
CA ALA A 8 9.10 19.66 -0.56
C ALA A 8 7.61 19.85 -0.92
N ASP A 9 7.17 19.49 -2.13
CA ASP A 9 5.77 19.65 -2.57
C ASP A 9 4.92 18.38 -2.40
N VAL A 10 5.49 17.26 -1.94
CA VAL A 10 4.70 16.05 -1.67
C VAL A 10 3.91 16.27 -0.38
N THR A 11 2.59 16.42 -0.51
CA THR A 11 1.71 16.76 0.62
C THR A 11 1.45 15.58 1.57
N ASP A 12 1.75 14.36 1.13
CA ASP A 12 1.53 13.13 1.89
C ASP A 12 2.83 12.41 2.26
N THR A 13 2.81 11.63 3.34
CA THR A 13 3.94 10.78 3.73
C THR A 13 3.84 9.42 3.02
N PRO A 14 4.97 8.74 2.76
CA PRO A 14 4.95 7.39 2.20
C PRO A 14 4.07 6.42 3.01
N GLU A 15 4.12 6.53 4.34
CA GLU A 15 3.33 5.73 5.26
C GLU A 15 1.83 5.94 5.06
N ARG A 16 1.39 7.20 4.89
CA ARG A 16 -0.02 7.50 4.69
C ARG A 16 -0.53 7.02 3.32
N THR A 17 0.31 7.06 2.29
CA THR A 17 -0.02 6.44 0.99
C THR A 17 -0.25 4.94 1.15
N VAL A 18 0.63 4.23 1.86
CA VAL A 18 0.46 2.79 2.09
C VAL A 18 -0.79 2.50 2.92
N ASP A 19 -1.06 3.27 3.96
CA ASP A 19 -2.28 3.12 4.77
C ASP A 19 -3.55 3.31 3.94
N ALA A 20 -3.61 4.36 3.11
CA ALA A 20 -4.75 4.62 2.23
C ALA A 20 -4.93 3.53 1.15
N PHE A 21 -3.83 2.99 0.62
CA PHE A 21 -3.86 1.85 -0.29
C PHE A 21 -4.42 0.58 0.37
N LEU A 22 -3.96 0.27 1.58
CA LEU A 22 -4.41 -0.90 2.35
C LEU A 22 -5.88 -0.78 2.76
N ASP A 23 -6.33 0.41 3.15
CA ASP A 23 -7.73 0.67 3.45
C ASP A 23 -8.62 0.44 2.22
N ALA A 24 -8.24 0.97 1.07
CA ALA A 24 -8.98 0.74 -0.17
C ALA A 24 -9.00 -0.75 -0.55
N LEU A 25 -7.84 -1.42 -0.57
CA LEU A 25 -7.72 -2.80 -1.05
C LEU A 25 -8.35 -3.83 -0.08
N LEU A 26 -8.04 -3.72 1.21
CA LEU A 26 -8.37 -4.74 2.21
C LEU A 26 -9.58 -4.37 3.05
N GLY A 27 -9.71 -3.09 3.42
CA GLY A 27 -10.83 -2.58 4.22
C GLY A 27 -12.11 -2.44 3.39
N GLN A 28 -12.02 -1.68 2.29
CA GLN A 28 -13.15 -1.37 1.41
C GLN A 28 -13.36 -2.41 0.30
N ARG A 29 -12.34 -3.24 0.03
CA ARG A 29 -12.34 -4.21 -1.09
C ARG A 29 -12.59 -3.52 -2.43
N ASP A 30 -12.03 -2.32 -2.59
CA ASP A 30 -12.18 -1.47 -3.77
C ASP A 30 -10.88 -1.46 -4.57
N ALA A 31 -10.83 -2.30 -5.60
CA ALA A 31 -9.69 -2.42 -6.50
C ALA A 31 -9.44 -1.12 -7.30
N GLU A 32 -10.50 -0.40 -7.68
CA GLU A 32 -10.38 0.84 -8.45
C GLU A 32 -9.79 1.95 -7.58
N ALA A 33 -10.27 2.09 -6.35
CA ALA A 33 -9.71 3.03 -5.38
C ALA A 33 -8.26 2.69 -5.01
N ALA A 34 -7.94 1.41 -4.81
CA ALA A 34 -6.57 0.97 -4.52
C ALA A 34 -5.61 1.25 -5.69
N ALA A 35 -6.06 1.07 -6.93
CA ALA A 35 -5.25 1.34 -8.11
C ALA A 35 -4.82 2.82 -8.25
N THR A 36 -5.55 3.77 -7.65
CA THR A 36 -5.19 5.20 -7.66
C THR A 36 -3.88 5.52 -6.93
N TRP A 37 -3.44 4.62 -6.03
CA TRP A 37 -2.21 4.76 -5.28
C TRP A 37 -1.02 4.02 -5.92
N LEU A 38 -1.24 3.35 -7.06
CA LEU A 38 -0.19 2.64 -7.79
C LEU A 38 0.47 3.55 -8.82
N CYS A 39 1.77 3.33 -9.07
CA CYS A 39 2.49 3.99 -10.16
C CYS A 39 1.86 3.64 -11.52
N ALA A 40 1.99 4.52 -12.53
CA ALA A 40 1.38 4.32 -13.85
C ALA A 40 1.72 2.96 -14.52
N ASP A 41 2.94 2.45 -14.31
CA ASP A 41 3.38 1.12 -14.79
C ASP A 41 2.58 -0.04 -14.16
N LYS A 42 2.02 0.19 -12.99
CA LYS A 42 1.24 -0.76 -12.19
C LYS A 42 -0.25 -0.42 -12.13
N ALA A 43 -0.69 0.72 -12.63
CA ALA A 43 -2.10 1.10 -12.67
C ALA A 43 -2.95 0.13 -13.53
N ASP A 44 -2.34 -0.54 -14.50
CA ASP A 44 -2.95 -1.63 -15.29
C ASP A 44 -2.87 -3.00 -14.59
N SER A 45 -2.24 -3.10 -13.41
CA SER A 45 -2.24 -4.35 -12.64
C SER A 45 -3.65 -4.63 -12.17
N ASP A 46 -4.19 -5.77 -12.60
CA ASP A 46 -5.52 -6.20 -12.23
C ASP A 46 -5.55 -6.58 -10.73
N LEU A 47 -5.95 -5.63 -9.89
CA LEU A 47 -6.19 -5.85 -8.47
C LEU A 47 -7.54 -6.54 -8.22
N SER A 48 -8.37 -6.71 -9.26
CA SER A 48 -9.69 -7.31 -9.13
C SER A 48 -9.58 -8.81 -8.80
N GLU A 49 -8.57 -9.50 -9.34
CA GLU A 49 -8.26 -10.88 -8.97
C GLU A 49 -7.82 -10.98 -7.50
N ALA A 50 -7.02 -10.03 -7.01
CA ALA A 50 -6.63 -9.97 -5.61
C ALA A 50 -7.85 -9.74 -4.70
N VAL A 51 -8.70 -8.75 -5.01
CA VAL A 51 -9.95 -8.49 -4.27
C VAL A 51 -10.91 -9.68 -4.32
N ALA A 52 -11.00 -10.37 -5.46
CA ALA A 52 -11.81 -11.57 -5.62
C ALA A 52 -11.29 -12.72 -4.74
N ALA A 53 -9.96 -12.92 -4.66
CA ALA A 53 -9.35 -13.90 -3.77
C ALA A 53 -9.62 -13.57 -2.29
N LEU A 54 -9.55 -12.29 -1.91
CA LEU A 54 -9.88 -11.81 -0.56
C LEU A 54 -11.37 -12.03 -0.24
N SER A 55 -12.25 -11.89 -1.23
CA SER A 55 -13.69 -12.14 -1.09
C SER A 55 -14.04 -13.63 -1.01
N PHE A 56 -13.19 -14.51 -1.56
CA PHE A 56 -13.35 -15.97 -1.53
C PHE A 56 -12.87 -16.60 -0.21
N LEU A 57 -12.15 -15.85 0.62
CA LEU A 57 -11.93 -16.17 2.03
C LEU A 57 -13.27 -15.96 2.76
N ASP A 58 -14.18 -16.92 2.56
CA ASP A 58 -15.58 -16.93 3.00
C ASP A 58 -15.64 -17.08 4.53
N GLY A 59 -15.43 -15.96 5.20
CA GLY A 59 -15.61 -15.77 6.64
C GLY A 59 -15.65 -14.26 6.93
N PRO A 60 -16.14 -13.83 8.12
CA PRO A 60 -16.02 -12.46 8.60
C PRO A 60 -14.55 -12.16 8.98
N GLY A 61 -13.64 -12.45 8.06
CA GLY A 61 -12.24 -12.14 8.17
C GLY A 61 -12.05 -10.66 7.95
N ASP A 62 -11.93 -9.89 9.02
CA ASP A 62 -11.47 -8.51 8.95
C ASP A 62 -9.95 -8.54 8.72
N PHE A 63 -9.50 -7.81 7.70
CA PHE A 63 -8.09 -7.55 7.50
C PHE A 63 -7.69 -6.43 8.44
N HIS A 64 -6.63 -6.66 9.20
CA HIS A 64 -6.05 -5.65 10.07
C HIS A 64 -4.59 -5.50 9.70
N TRP A 65 -4.17 -4.27 9.41
CA TRP A 65 -2.76 -3.95 9.32
C TRP A 65 -2.30 -3.23 10.59
N GLY A 66 -1.09 -3.55 11.02
CA GLY A 66 -0.41 -2.97 12.16
C GLY A 66 0.28 -1.65 11.82
N GLU A 67 1.38 -1.38 12.51
CA GLU A 67 2.16 -0.16 12.27
C GLU A 67 2.70 -0.14 10.84
N VAL A 68 2.43 0.96 10.14
CA VAL A 68 3.00 1.27 8.82
C VAL A 68 4.25 2.09 9.08
N GLU A 69 5.42 1.50 8.85
CA GLU A 69 6.72 2.12 9.18
C GLU A 69 7.55 2.33 7.92
N GLU A 70 8.09 3.54 7.75
CA GLU A 70 9.12 3.80 6.74
C GLU A 70 10.47 3.20 7.15
N THR A 71 10.95 2.20 6.40
CA THR A 71 12.22 1.51 6.66
C THR A 71 13.38 2.02 5.81
N GLY A 72 13.09 2.80 4.77
CA GLY A 72 14.11 3.40 3.90
C GLY A 72 13.62 4.63 3.16
N ARG A 73 14.48 5.65 3.01
CA ARG A 73 14.16 6.85 2.21
C ARG A 73 15.37 7.35 1.43
N SER A 74 15.10 7.74 0.20
CA SER A 74 16.00 8.42 -0.73
C SER A 74 15.29 9.61 -1.39
N VAL A 75 16.02 10.40 -2.17
CA VAL A 75 15.43 11.51 -2.92
C VAL A 75 14.49 10.92 -3.99
N GLY A 76 13.18 11.01 -3.74
CA GLY A 76 12.13 10.53 -4.65
C GLY A 76 11.79 9.05 -4.54
N ALA A 77 12.31 8.31 -3.55
CA ALA A 77 11.96 6.92 -3.32
C ALA A 77 11.87 6.60 -1.82
N ALA A 78 10.96 5.71 -1.43
CA ALA A 78 10.81 5.25 -0.06
C ALA A 78 10.46 3.76 -0.02
N THR A 79 10.86 3.10 1.07
CA THR A 79 10.45 1.74 1.40
C THR A 79 9.65 1.82 2.69
N VAL A 80 8.46 1.24 2.67
CA VAL A 80 7.54 1.20 3.81
C VAL A 80 7.16 -0.25 4.04
N THR A 81 7.07 -0.66 5.30
CA THR A 81 6.59 -1.98 5.69
C THR A 81 5.30 -1.88 6.46
N ALA A 82 4.39 -2.84 6.27
CA ALA A 82 3.19 -2.99 7.08
C ALA A 82 3.00 -4.46 7.47
N GLU A 83 2.66 -4.72 8.73
CA GLU A 83 2.28 -6.05 9.18
C GLU A 83 0.80 -6.30 8.91
N ILE A 84 0.45 -7.32 8.12
CA ILE A 84 -0.95 -7.65 7.81
C ILE A 84 -1.38 -8.91 8.54
N ARG A 85 -2.52 -8.85 9.21
CA ARG A 85 -3.16 -9.96 9.92
C ARG A 85 -4.56 -10.17 9.38
N VAL A 86 -4.97 -11.43 9.31
CA VAL A 86 -6.33 -11.83 8.96
C VAL A 86 -6.96 -12.44 10.21
N GLY A 87 -8.10 -11.91 10.66
CA GLY A 87 -8.78 -12.44 11.84
C GLY A 87 -10.29 -12.46 11.65
N GLY A 88 -10.99 -13.42 12.26
CA GLY A 88 -12.45 -13.49 12.18
C GLY A 88 -13.10 -14.22 13.36
N GLY A 89 -14.19 -13.64 13.87
CA GLY A 89 -15.20 -14.29 14.73
C GLY A 89 -14.88 -14.57 16.19
N ASP A 90 -13.61 -14.78 16.57
CA ASP A 90 -13.23 -15.25 17.93
C ASP A 90 -11.86 -14.67 18.43
N ASP A 91 -11.48 -13.45 18.02
CA ASP A 91 -10.24 -12.74 18.42
C ASP A 91 -8.90 -13.44 18.04
N ALA A 92 -8.96 -14.55 17.29
CA ALA A 92 -7.78 -15.25 16.79
C ALA A 92 -7.31 -14.63 15.45
N PHE A 93 -6.29 -13.78 15.51
CA PHE A 93 -5.58 -13.32 14.33
C PHE A 93 -4.61 -14.38 13.81
N SER A 94 -4.45 -14.43 12.49
CA SER A 94 -3.36 -15.15 11.85
C SER A 94 -2.00 -14.62 12.33
N HIS A 95 -0.94 -15.40 12.10
CA HIS A 95 0.41 -14.84 12.16
C HIS A 95 0.48 -13.63 11.21
N PRO A 96 1.13 -12.53 11.62
CA PRO A 96 1.34 -11.39 10.74
C PRO A 96 2.20 -11.80 9.55
N ALA A 97 1.80 -11.37 8.37
CA ALA A 97 2.64 -11.36 7.17
C ALA A 97 3.20 -9.94 7.01
N THR A 98 4.50 -9.82 6.78
CA THR A 98 5.11 -8.50 6.55
C THR A 98 5.05 -8.19 5.07
N TRP A 99 4.43 -7.06 4.73
CA TRP A 99 4.41 -6.55 3.36
C TRP A 99 5.35 -5.38 3.26
N GLU A 100 6.21 -5.40 2.24
CA GLU A 100 7.11 -4.32 1.88
C GLU A 100 6.57 -3.61 0.63
N PHE A 101 6.53 -2.29 0.70
CA PHE A 101 6.06 -1.39 -0.35
C PHE A 101 7.22 -0.52 -0.81
N ALA A 102 7.48 -0.54 -2.11
CA ALA A 102 8.40 0.38 -2.76
C ALA A 102 7.61 1.55 -3.34
N LEU A 103 7.88 2.76 -2.85
CA LEU A 103 7.22 3.99 -3.27
C LEU A 103 8.16 4.91 -4.04
N VAL A 104 7.59 5.65 -4.99
CA VAL A 104 8.28 6.69 -5.75
C VAL A 104 7.46 7.98 -5.64
N ALA A 105 8.15 9.11 -5.47
CA ALA A 105 7.53 10.42 -5.64
C ALA A 105 7.69 10.81 -7.12
N GLU A 106 6.58 10.90 -7.86
CA GLU A 106 6.64 11.27 -9.27
C GLU A 106 6.88 12.77 -9.45
N GLU A 107 7.68 13.13 -10.45
CA GLU A 107 7.97 14.52 -10.78
C GLU A 107 6.70 15.21 -11.32
N GLY A 108 6.15 16.14 -10.55
CA GLY A 108 4.99 16.94 -10.94
C GLY A 108 3.67 16.54 -10.28
N GLU A 109 3.66 15.46 -9.49
CA GLU A 109 2.51 15.07 -8.66
C GLU A 109 2.88 15.17 -7.18
N PRO A 110 2.07 15.84 -6.34
CA PRO A 110 2.36 16.02 -4.92
C PRO A 110 2.01 14.77 -4.08
N GLN A 111 2.22 13.56 -4.63
CA GLN A 111 1.88 12.29 -3.98
C GLN A 111 2.96 11.23 -4.16
N TRP A 112 3.08 10.34 -3.17
CA TRP A 112 3.82 9.10 -3.30
C TRP A 112 2.95 8.03 -3.96
N LEU A 113 3.54 7.23 -4.84
CA LEU A 113 2.88 6.12 -5.52
C LEU A 113 3.62 4.81 -5.28
N ILE A 114 2.88 3.73 -5.14
CA ILE A 114 3.39 2.39 -4.89
C ILE A 114 3.74 1.75 -6.23
N CYS A 115 5.03 1.46 -6.44
CA CYS A 115 5.55 0.85 -7.65
C CYS A 115 5.86 -0.65 -7.47
N GLY A 116 5.96 -1.12 -6.22
CA GLY A 116 6.25 -2.51 -5.90
C GLY A 116 5.65 -2.93 -4.57
N ILE A 117 5.18 -4.17 -4.52
CA ILE A 117 4.61 -4.80 -3.33
C ILE A 117 5.23 -6.20 -3.23
N THR A 118 5.82 -6.51 -2.09
CA THR A 118 6.37 -7.84 -1.78
C THR A 118 5.79 -8.30 -0.45
N ALA A 119 5.35 -9.55 -0.36
CA ALA A 119 4.85 -10.15 0.87
C ALA A 119 5.77 -11.30 1.28
N GLU A 120 6.20 -11.32 2.54
CA GLU A 120 7.06 -12.35 3.15
C GLU A 120 6.31 -13.22 4.17
#